data_AF-A0A819N9S4-F1
#
_entry.id   AF-A0A819N9S4-F1
#
_cell.length_a   1.000
_cell.length_b   1.000
_cell.length_c   1.000
_cell.angle_alpha   90.00
_cell.angle_beta   90.00
_cell.angle_gamma   90.00
#
_symmetry.space_group_name_H-M   'P 1'
#
loop_
_entity.id
_entity.type
_entity.pdbx_description
1 polymer ?
#
loop_
_entity_poly.entity_id
_entity_poly.type
_entity_poly.pdbx_seq_one_letter_code
_entity_poly.pdbx_strand_id
1 'polypeptide(L)'
;DEKEILKQYERELLLAKTAHGRAQRELRQQEEKVMKSKQNLQLSREQEVKCNLIRQQTQREVEEAEMAVQTAQLLLQAANSALTLIIRAMVVNPFIGVALLIAKEIAVQLCQSALDRSKAALRQKHELLQKRITDHEQSKAKVKTSEEQLKAEETNLQTKKTEVTQRKEELDSADKRVKDQK
;
A
#
# COMPACT_ATOMS: atom_id res chain seq x y z
N ASP A 1 67.38 -23.05 -0.65
CA ASP A 1 66.59 -22.39 0.41
C ASP A 1 65.14 -22.89 0.52
N GLU A 2 64.91 -24.19 0.74
CA GLU A 2 63.56 -24.76 0.87
C GLU A 2 62.78 -24.21 2.08
N LYS A 3 63.49 -23.86 3.16
CA LYS A 3 62.90 -23.22 4.34
C LYS A 3 62.30 -21.84 4.07
N GLU A 4 62.83 -21.09 3.11
CA GLU A 4 62.27 -19.77 2.78
C GLU A 4 60.99 -19.92 1.95
N ILE A 5 60.93 -20.89 1.05
CA ILE A 5 59.76 -21.19 0.23
C ILE A 5 58.60 -21.67 1.11
N LEU A 6 58.87 -22.56 2.07
CA LEU A 6 57.85 -23.03 3.02
C LEU A 6 57.26 -21.85 3.83
N LYS A 7 58.11 -20.94 4.31
CA LYS A 7 57.67 -19.73 5.03
C LYS A 7 56.81 -18.81 4.16
N GLN A 8 57.08 -18.72 2.86
CA GLN A 8 56.24 -17.96 1.94
C GLN A 8 54.86 -18.59 1.78
N TYR A 9 54.78 -19.91 1.59
CA TYR A 9 53.49 -20.60 1.48
C TYR A 9 52.67 -20.57 2.78
N GLU A 10 53.32 -20.66 3.96
CA GLU A 10 52.62 -20.48 5.23
C GLU A 10 52.05 -19.06 5.40
N ARG A 11 52.73 -18.03 4.89
CA ARG A 11 52.19 -16.65 4.83
C ARG A 11 51.01 -16.55 3.87
N GLU A 12 51.11 -17.12 2.68
CA GLU A 12 50.01 -17.14 1.71
C GLU A 12 48.77 -17.83 2.28
N LEU A 13 48.94 -18.97 2.96
CA LEU A 13 47.86 -19.68 3.63
C LEU A 13 47.19 -18.82 4.71
N LEU A 14 47.97 -18.09 5.52
CA LEU A 14 47.42 -17.20 6.53
C LEU A 14 46.61 -16.05 5.91
N LEU A 15 47.10 -15.48 4.81
CA LEU A 15 46.38 -14.44 4.06
C LEU A 15 45.07 -14.98 3.48
N ALA A 16 45.09 -16.17 2.87
CA ALA A 16 43.90 -16.82 2.32
C ALA A 16 42.86 -17.14 3.42
N LYS A 17 43.29 -17.65 4.58
CA LYS A 17 42.42 -17.89 5.75
C LYS A 17 41.75 -16.60 6.21
N THR A 18 42.52 -15.52 6.29
CA THR A 18 42.01 -14.20 6.72
C THR A 18 41.02 -13.63 5.71
N ALA A 19 41.31 -13.74 4.42
CA ALA A 19 40.44 -13.28 3.34
C ALA A 19 39.11 -14.05 3.31
N HIS A 20 39.15 -15.39 3.34
CA HIS A 20 37.96 -16.23 3.41
C HIS A 20 37.12 -15.92 4.67
N GLY A 21 37.77 -15.76 5.83
CA GLY A 21 37.08 -15.40 7.08
C GLY A 21 36.46 -13.99 7.07
N ARG A 22 37.00 -13.04 6.31
CA ARG A 22 36.36 -11.73 6.07
C ARG A 22 35.16 -11.88 5.13
N ALA A 23 35.32 -12.57 4.01
CA ALA A 23 34.24 -12.82 3.05
C ALA A 23 33.04 -13.53 3.70
N GLN A 24 33.27 -14.53 4.55
CA GLN A 24 32.19 -15.18 5.31
C GLN A 24 31.44 -14.24 6.24
N ARG A 25 32.14 -13.31 6.91
CA ARG A 25 31.49 -12.32 7.79
C ARG A 25 30.65 -11.34 6.99
N GLU A 26 31.17 -10.86 5.87
CA GLU A 26 30.43 -9.99 4.95
C GLU A 26 29.19 -10.69 4.39
N LEU A 27 29.30 -11.97 4.02
CA LEU A 27 28.17 -12.77 3.57
C LEU A 27 27.08 -12.85 4.64
N ARG A 28 27.42 -13.18 5.89
CA ARG A 28 26.45 -13.22 7.01
C ARG A 28 25.77 -11.86 7.24
N GLN A 29 26.53 -10.76 7.19
CA GLN A 29 25.96 -9.42 7.30
C GLN A 29 25.00 -9.12 6.14
N GLN A 30 25.31 -9.57 4.93
CA GLN A 30 24.43 -9.39 3.78
C GLN A 30 23.17 -10.27 3.89
N GLU A 31 23.27 -11.50 4.41
CA GLU A 31 22.12 -12.36 4.69
C GLU A 31 21.18 -11.72 5.72
N GLU A 32 21.72 -11.13 6.79
CA GLU A 32 20.93 -10.40 7.79
C GLU A 32 20.22 -9.19 7.19
N LYS A 33 20.89 -8.43 6.30
CA LYS A 33 20.27 -7.29 5.59
C LYS A 33 19.10 -7.74 4.74
N VAL A 34 19.30 -8.77 3.92
CA VAL A 34 18.25 -9.35 3.06
C VAL A 34 17.06 -9.83 3.89
N MET A 35 17.31 -10.49 5.03
CA MET A 35 16.25 -10.93 5.93
C MET A 35 15.45 -9.75 6.51
N LYS A 36 16.12 -8.69 6.95
CA LYS A 36 15.45 -7.46 7.43
C LYS A 36 14.65 -6.78 6.31
N SER A 37 15.19 -6.74 5.10
CA SER A 37 14.50 -6.18 3.94
C SER A 37 13.26 -6.99 3.54
N LYS A 38 13.32 -8.33 3.60
CA LYS A 38 12.15 -9.20 3.44
C LYS A 38 11.06 -8.92 4.48
N GLN A 39 11.44 -8.77 5.74
CA GLN A 39 10.50 -8.42 6.81
C GLN A 39 9.87 -7.04 6.58
N ASN A 40 10.67 -6.04 6.20
CA ASN A 40 10.17 -4.70 5.88
C ASN A 40 9.22 -4.69 4.68
N LEU A 41 9.53 -5.47 3.63
CA LEU A 41 8.65 -5.64 2.49
C LEU A 41 7.32 -6.28 2.89
N GLN A 42 7.35 -7.31 3.74
CA GLN A 42 6.13 -7.95 4.24
C GLN A 42 5.26 -6.95 5.04
N LEU A 43 5.86 -6.21 5.97
CA LEU A 43 5.15 -5.17 6.72
C LEU A 43 4.55 -4.09 5.80
N SER A 44 5.28 -3.70 4.76
CA SER A 44 4.81 -2.72 3.77
C SER A 44 3.62 -3.24 2.96
N ARG A 45 3.64 -4.53 2.58
CA ARG A 45 2.51 -5.19 1.90
C ARG A 45 1.29 -5.30 2.80
N GLU A 46 1.48 -5.65 4.07
CA GLU A 46 0.38 -5.68 5.04
C GLU A 46 -0.25 -4.29 5.25
N GLN A 47 0.56 -3.24 5.28
CA GLN A 47 0.07 -1.86 5.31
C GLN A 47 -0.69 -1.49 4.04
N GLU A 48 -0.20 -1.87 2.86
CA GLU A 48 -0.87 -1.62 1.58
C GLU A 48 -2.24 -2.30 1.51
N VAL A 49 -2.33 -3.55 1.97
CA VAL A 49 -3.59 -4.30 2.07
C VAL A 49 -4.57 -3.59 3.03
N LYS A 50 -4.10 -3.14 4.19
CA LYS A 50 -4.93 -2.37 5.15
C LYS A 50 -5.42 -1.06 4.55
N CYS A 51 -4.54 -0.30 3.89
CA CYS A 51 -4.90 0.94 3.20
C CYS A 51 -5.92 0.69 2.07
N ASN A 52 -5.75 -0.39 1.31
CA ASN A 52 -6.70 -0.77 0.25
C ASN A 52 -8.07 -1.14 0.83
N LEU A 53 -8.10 -1.91 1.93
CA LEU A 53 -9.35 -2.27 2.60
C LEU A 53 -10.11 -1.04 3.10
N ILE A 54 -9.41 -0.10 3.76
CA ILE A 54 -10.02 1.15 4.23
C ILE A 54 -10.56 1.96 3.05
N ARG A 55 -9.78 2.07 1.95
CA ARG A 55 -10.24 2.75 0.73
C ARG A 55 -11.52 2.13 0.18
N GLN A 56 -11.58 0.80 0.09
CA GLN A 56 -12.79 0.10 -0.40
C GLN A 56 -14.00 0.31 0.52
N GLN A 57 -13.80 0.30 1.84
CA GLN A 57 -14.87 0.60 2.79
C GLN A 57 -15.39 2.03 2.61
N THR A 58 -14.50 3.01 2.54
CA THR A 58 -14.88 4.41 2.29
C THR A 58 -15.58 4.57 0.94
N GLN A 59 -15.18 3.81 -0.10
CA GLN A 59 -15.85 3.84 -1.39
C GLN A 59 -17.29 3.31 -1.31
N ARG A 60 -17.52 2.21 -0.59
CA ARG A 60 -18.88 1.70 -0.34
C ARG A 60 -19.73 2.70 0.44
N GLU A 61 -19.17 3.33 1.47
CA GLU A 61 -19.87 4.37 2.24
C GLU A 61 -20.25 5.61 1.41
N VAL A 62 -19.49 5.89 0.34
CA VAL A 62 -19.80 6.95 -0.63
C VAL A 62 -20.93 6.48 -1.54
N GLU A 63 -20.84 5.28 -2.12
CA GLU A 63 -21.90 4.69 -2.96
C GLU A 63 -23.25 4.60 -2.22
N GLU A 64 -23.25 4.17 -0.96
CA GLU A 64 -24.44 4.15 -0.10
C GLU A 64 -25.02 5.56 0.12
N ALA A 65 -24.16 6.56 0.33
CA ALA A 65 -24.59 7.95 0.48
C ALA A 65 -25.10 8.55 -0.83
N GLU A 66 -24.53 8.19 -1.98
CA GLU A 66 -25.03 8.57 -3.30
C GLU A 66 -26.42 8.01 -3.56
N MET A 67 -26.62 6.72 -3.27
CA MET A 67 -27.92 6.07 -3.37
C MET A 67 -28.96 6.72 -2.45
N ALA A 68 -28.58 7.09 -1.23
CA ALA A 68 -29.45 7.83 -0.31
C ALA A 68 -29.81 9.23 -0.84
N VAL A 69 -28.87 9.93 -1.47
CA VAL A 69 -29.14 11.24 -2.10
C VAL A 69 -30.03 11.08 -3.33
N GLN A 70 -29.81 10.07 -4.17
CA GLN A 70 -30.63 9.80 -5.35
C GLN A 70 -32.07 9.44 -4.97
N THR A 71 -32.26 8.59 -3.96
CA THR A 71 -33.60 8.24 -3.45
C THR A 71 -34.32 9.46 -2.88
N ALA A 72 -33.63 10.31 -2.11
CA ALA A 72 -34.20 11.57 -1.62
C ALA A 72 -34.58 12.53 -2.76
N GLN A 73 -33.80 12.59 -3.85
CA GLN A 73 -34.13 13.37 -5.04
C GLN A 73 -35.37 12.83 -5.76
N LEU A 74 -35.48 11.52 -5.91
CA LEU A 74 -36.66 10.87 -6.51
C LEU A 74 -37.92 11.15 -5.68
N LEU A 75 -37.83 11.08 -4.35
CA LEU A 75 -38.94 11.44 -3.45
C LEU A 75 -39.34 12.92 -3.60
N LEU A 76 -38.38 13.82 -3.70
CA LEU A 76 -38.65 15.25 -3.93
C LEU A 76 -39.32 15.48 -5.30
N GLN A 77 -38.87 14.78 -6.34
CA GLN A 77 -39.45 14.86 -7.68
C GLN A 77 -40.87 14.28 -7.71
N ALA A 78 -41.11 13.15 -7.04
CA ALA A 78 -42.43 12.55 -6.89
C ALA A 78 -43.38 13.50 -6.12
N ALA A 79 -42.93 14.06 -5.00
CA ALA A 79 -43.67 15.07 -4.24
C ALA A 79 -43.99 16.29 -5.11
N ASN A 80 -43.06 16.76 -5.95
CA ASN A 80 -43.29 17.84 -6.91
C ASN A 80 -44.28 17.45 -8.03
N SER A 81 -44.23 16.22 -8.57
CA SER A 81 -45.19 15.78 -9.59
C SER A 81 -46.64 15.71 -9.09
N ALA A 82 -46.85 15.44 -7.80
CA ALA A 82 -48.18 15.46 -7.17
C ALA A 82 -48.82 16.88 -7.14
N LEU A 83 -48.04 17.97 -7.32
CA LEU A 83 -48.56 19.35 -7.43
C LEU A 83 -49.51 19.49 -8.62
N THR A 84 -49.16 18.87 -9.75
CA THR A 84 -49.91 18.96 -11.00
C THR A 84 -51.32 18.36 -10.87
N LEU A 85 -51.49 17.37 -10.00
CA LEU A 85 -52.79 16.75 -9.72
C LEU A 85 -53.61 17.57 -8.72
N ILE A 86 -52.97 18.15 -7.69
CA ILE A 86 -53.64 19.00 -6.69
C ILE A 86 -54.15 20.30 -7.31
N ILE A 87 -53.38 20.95 -8.19
CA ILE A 87 -53.83 22.15 -8.92
C ILE A 87 -55.09 21.84 -9.76
N ARG A 88 -55.18 20.64 -10.34
CA ARG A 88 -56.39 20.17 -11.03
C ARG A 88 -57.58 19.99 -10.08
N ALA A 89 -57.36 19.61 -8.83
CA ALA A 89 -58.40 19.45 -7.81
C ALA A 89 -58.86 20.79 -7.18
N MET A 90 -58.04 21.85 -7.24
CA MET A 90 -58.43 23.21 -6.78
C MET A 90 -59.62 23.79 -7.56
N VAL A 91 -59.85 23.30 -8.79
CA VAL A 91 -61.04 23.64 -9.61
C VAL A 91 -62.34 23.19 -8.93
N VAL A 92 -62.27 22.21 -8.03
CA VAL A 92 -63.44 21.60 -7.36
C VAL A 92 -63.69 22.20 -5.97
N ASN A 93 -62.65 22.55 -5.19
CA ASN A 93 -62.81 23.25 -3.89
C ASN A 93 -61.59 24.12 -3.53
N PRO A 94 -61.70 25.46 -3.56
CA PRO A 94 -60.56 26.37 -3.45
C PRO A 94 -59.95 26.45 -2.04
N PHE A 95 -60.76 26.34 -0.97
CA PHE A 95 -60.27 26.46 0.41
C PHE A 95 -59.41 25.28 0.83
N ILE A 96 -59.81 24.07 0.45
CA ILE A 96 -59.04 22.84 0.67
C ILE A 96 -57.73 22.90 -0.14
N GLY A 97 -57.79 23.46 -1.36
CA GLY A 97 -56.64 23.66 -2.22
C GLY A 97 -55.54 24.53 -1.60
N VAL A 98 -55.90 25.68 -1.02
CA VAL A 98 -54.91 26.61 -0.44
C VAL A 98 -54.19 25.99 0.78
N ALA A 99 -54.92 25.30 1.66
CA ALA A 99 -54.30 24.60 2.79
C ALA A 99 -53.34 23.49 2.35
N LEU A 100 -53.69 22.75 1.29
CA LEU A 100 -52.83 21.71 0.67
C LEU A 100 -51.57 22.29 0.03
N LEU A 101 -51.63 23.47 -0.57
CA LEU A 101 -50.44 24.16 -1.12
C LEU A 101 -49.46 24.54 -0.02
N ILE A 102 -49.93 25.16 1.07
CA ILE A 102 -49.07 25.61 2.17
C ILE A 102 -48.41 24.41 2.88
N ALA A 103 -49.18 23.35 3.18
CA ALA A 103 -48.66 22.14 3.80
C ALA A 103 -47.56 21.48 2.95
N LYS A 104 -47.74 21.51 1.62
CA LYS A 104 -46.75 21.00 0.69
C LYS A 104 -45.50 21.88 0.63
N GLU A 105 -45.63 23.20 0.58
CA GLU A 105 -44.48 24.11 0.47
C GLU A 105 -43.54 23.96 1.67
N ILE A 106 -44.09 23.79 2.87
CA ILE A 106 -43.35 23.45 4.08
C ILE A 106 -42.67 22.08 3.95
N ALA A 107 -43.38 21.06 3.45
CA ALA A 107 -42.82 19.72 3.26
C ALA A 107 -41.67 19.69 2.22
N VAL A 108 -41.80 20.43 1.11
CA VAL A 108 -40.77 20.57 0.08
C VAL A 108 -39.54 21.29 0.64
N GLN A 109 -39.72 22.38 1.38
CA GLN A 109 -38.62 23.09 2.03
C GLN A 109 -37.84 22.20 3.02
N LEU A 110 -38.55 21.40 3.82
CA LEU A 110 -37.92 20.45 4.74
C LEU A 110 -37.13 19.37 3.97
N CYS A 111 -37.70 18.77 2.93
CA CYS A 111 -37.02 17.79 2.09
C CYS A 111 -35.80 18.38 1.37
N GLN A 112 -35.88 19.63 0.92
CA GLN A 112 -34.78 20.30 0.22
C GLN A 112 -33.63 20.61 1.17
N SER A 113 -33.93 21.09 2.39
CA SER A 113 -32.91 21.30 3.42
C SER A 113 -32.23 20.00 3.86
N ALA A 114 -32.99 18.89 3.95
CA ALA A 114 -32.45 17.57 4.24
C ALA A 114 -31.56 17.06 3.10
N LEU A 115 -31.97 17.27 1.85
CA LEU A 115 -31.20 16.90 0.67
C LEU A 115 -29.87 17.67 0.61
N ASP A 116 -29.88 18.96 0.92
CA ASP A 116 -28.67 19.79 0.91
C ASP A 116 -27.68 19.36 2.00
N ARG A 117 -28.17 18.98 3.18
CA ARG A 117 -27.34 18.35 4.24
C ARG A 117 -26.73 17.03 3.78
N SER A 118 -27.52 16.16 3.14
CA SER A 118 -27.03 14.88 2.62
C SER A 118 -25.99 15.06 1.51
N LYS A 119 -26.17 16.06 0.61
CA LYS A 119 -25.17 16.42 -0.41
C LYS A 119 -23.89 16.97 0.23
N ALA A 120 -23.99 17.78 1.28
CA ALA A 120 -22.82 18.29 2.00
C ALA A 120 -22.03 17.15 2.67
N ALA A 121 -22.71 16.22 3.33
CA ALA A 121 -22.10 15.03 3.91
C ALA A 121 -21.44 14.14 2.84
N LEU A 122 -22.08 13.98 1.68
CA LEU A 122 -21.54 13.24 0.54
C LEU A 122 -20.25 13.87 -0.01
N ARG A 123 -20.16 15.20 -0.08
CA ARG A 123 -18.94 15.91 -0.47
C ARG A 123 -17.79 15.65 0.49
N GLN A 124 -18.04 15.70 1.80
CA GLN A 124 -17.02 15.39 2.81
C GLN A 124 -16.54 13.94 2.68
N LYS A 125 -17.43 12.99 2.42
CA LYS A 125 -17.07 11.59 2.15
C LYS A 125 -16.23 11.44 0.88
N HIS A 126 -16.53 12.18 -0.19
CA HIS A 126 -15.72 12.22 -1.41
C HIS A 126 -14.31 12.77 -1.16
N GLU A 127 -14.18 13.86 -0.41
CA GLU A 127 -12.87 14.41 -0.02
C GLU A 127 -12.06 13.39 0.80
N LEU A 128 -12.71 12.68 1.71
CA LEU A 128 -12.09 11.60 2.48
C LEU A 128 -11.65 10.44 1.56
N LEU A 129 -12.49 10.03 0.61
CA LEU A 129 -12.15 9.00 -0.37
C LEU A 129 -10.93 9.40 -1.21
N GLN A 130 -10.85 10.65 -1.67
CA GLN A 130 -9.67 11.15 -2.39
C GLN A 130 -8.41 11.04 -1.55
N LYS A 131 -8.46 11.43 -0.27
CA LYS A 131 -7.32 11.24 0.66
C LYS A 131 -6.94 9.78 0.78
N ARG A 132 -7.90 8.86 0.91
CA ARG A 132 -7.65 7.41 0.98
C ARG A 132 -7.07 6.82 -0.30
N ILE A 133 -7.45 7.34 -1.47
CA ILE A 133 -6.85 6.96 -2.75
C ILE A 133 -5.37 7.36 -2.76
N THR A 134 -5.05 8.60 -2.39
CA THR A 134 -3.67 9.08 -2.33
C THR A 134 -2.84 8.29 -1.30
N ASP A 135 -3.38 8.01 -0.11
CA ASP A 135 -2.72 7.19 0.92
C ASP A 135 -2.37 5.80 0.38
N HIS A 136 -3.30 5.17 -0.35
CA HIS A 136 -3.10 3.86 -0.95
C HIS A 136 -2.05 3.90 -2.08
N GLU A 137 -2.06 4.92 -2.94
CA GLU A 137 -1.05 5.10 -3.97
C GLU A 137 0.36 5.28 -3.39
N GLN A 138 0.50 6.06 -2.32
CA GLN A 138 1.76 6.22 -1.60
C GLN A 138 2.21 4.89 -0.97
N SER A 139 1.28 4.14 -0.38
CA SER A 139 1.61 2.81 0.18
C SER A 139 2.07 1.83 -0.90
N LYS A 140 1.43 1.84 -2.07
CA LYS A 140 1.81 1.02 -3.22
C LYS A 140 3.19 1.39 -3.75
N ALA A 141 3.51 2.69 -3.82
CA ALA A 141 4.83 3.18 -4.20
C ALA A 141 5.91 2.69 -3.21
N LYS A 142 5.65 2.74 -1.89
CA LYS A 142 6.57 2.23 -0.86
C LYS A 142 6.85 0.74 -1.04
N VAL A 143 5.81 -0.08 -1.27
CA VAL A 143 5.97 -1.52 -1.54
C VAL A 143 6.90 -1.72 -2.74
N LYS A 144 6.66 -1.02 -3.86
CA LYS A 144 7.49 -1.13 -5.06
C LYS A 144 8.95 -0.77 -4.79
N THR A 145 9.21 0.32 -4.07
CA THR A 145 10.58 0.71 -3.69
C THR A 145 11.25 -0.36 -2.82
N SER A 146 10.52 -0.94 -1.86
CA SER A 146 11.04 -2.04 -1.03
C SER A 146 11.31 -3.33 -1.83
N GLU A 147 10.50 -3.63 -2.85
CA GLU A 147 10.75 -4.76 -3.77
C GLU A 147 12.03 -4.56 -4.59
N GLU A 148 12.23 -3.34 -5.11
CA GLU A 148 13.44 -2.98 -5.86
C GLU A 148 14.69 -3.04 -4.97
N GLN A 149 14.60 -2.56 -3.73
CA GLN A 149 15.67 -2.66 -2.72
C GLN A 149 15.99 -4.12 -2.40
N LEU A 150 14.97 -4.95 -2.14
CA LEU A 150 15.18 -6.36 -1.85
C LEU A 150 15.87 -7.08 -3.03
N LYS A 151 15.45 -6.80 -4.26
CA LYS A 151 16.06 -7.38 -5.46
C LYS A 151 17.55 -7.00 -5.59
N ALA A 152 17.89 -5.74 -5.29
CA ALA A 152 19.28 -5.29 -5.28
C ALA A 152 20.10 -6.00 -4.20
N GLU A 153 19.54 -6.17 -3.00
CA GLU A 153 20.19 -6.87 -1.90
C GLU A 153 20.36 -8.38 -2.15
N GLU A 154 19.40 -9.03 -2.79
CA GLU A 154 19.49 -10.44 -3.21
C GLU A 154 20.55 -10.64 -4.30
N THR A 155 20.66 -9.68 -5.22
CA THR A 155 21.73 -9.69 -6.23
C THR A 155 23.11 -9.58 -5.56
N ASN A 156 23.27 -8.65 -4.63
CA ASN A 156 24.51 -8.49 -3.87
C ASN A 156 24.81 -9.73 -3.01
N LEU A 157 23.80 -10.36 -2.41
CA LEU A 157 23.95 -11.61 -1.68
C LEU A 157 24.52 -12.71 -2.58
N GLN A 158 24.01 -12.83 -3.81
CA GLN A 158 24.50 -13.81 -4.76
C GLN A 158 25.96 -13.56 -5.15
N THR A 159 26.34 -12.29 -5.37
CA THR A 159 27.74 -11.91 -5.61
C THR A 159 28.63 -12.31 -4.43
N LYS A 160 28.21 -12.03 -3.19
CA LYS A 160 28.96 -12.38 -1.97
C LYS A 160 29.10 -13.89 -1.79
N LYS A 161 28.10 -14.69 -2.17
CA LYS A 161 28.20 -16.17 -2.17
C LYS A 161 29.25 -16.66 -3.16
N THR A 162 29.31 -16.08 -4.35
CA THR A 162 30.33 -16.38 -5.35
C THR A 162 31.72 -16.01 -4.84
N GLU A 163 31.88 -14.81 -4.26
CA GLU A 163 33.15 -14.36 -3.66
C GLU A 163 33.62 -15.32 -2.56
N VAL A 164 32.73 -15.75 -1.65
CA VAL A 164 33.09 -16.70 -0.59
C VAL A 164 33.55 -18.04 -1.18
N THR A 165 32.88 -18.53 -2.23
CA THR A 165 33.26 -19.76 -2.91
C THR A 165 34.66 -19.65 -3.52
N GLN A 166 34.94 -18.55 -4.25
CA GLN A 166 36.27 -18.28 -4.82
C GLN A 166 37.36 -18.20 -3.75
N ARG A 167 37.10 -17.48 -2.64
CA ARG A 167 38.05 -17.38 -1.52
C ARG A 167 38.28 -18.71 -0.83
N LYS A 168 37.30 -19.61 -0.84
CA LYS A 168 37.45 -20.97 -0.32
C LYS A 168 38.34 -21.80 -1.22
N GLU A 169 38.18 -21.73 -2.53
CA GLU A 169 39.05 -22.41 -3.50
C GLU A 169 40.51 -21.93 -3.42
N GLU A 170 40.73 -20.62 -3.25
CA GLU A 170 42.05 -20.04 -2.99
C GLU A 170 42.67 -20.58 -1.69
N LEU A 171 41.87 -20.66 -0.62
CA LEU A 171 42.28 -21.21 0.67
C LEU A 171 42.66 -22.69 0.56
N ASP A 172 41.81 -23.50 -0.07
CA ASP A 172 42.05 -24.93 -0.23
C ASP A 172 43.30 -25.18 -1.10
N SER A 173 43.53 -24.35 -2.12
CA SER A 173 44.74 -24.39 -2.95
C SER A 173 46.00 -24.02 -2.16
N ALA A 174 45.96 -22.96 -1.36
CA ALA A 174 47.08 -22.55 -0.51
C ALA A 174 47.40 -23.61 0.56
N ASP A 175 46.37 -24.23 1.14
CA ASP A 175 46.52 -25.30 2.14
C ASP A 175 47.18 -26.54 1.52
N LYS A 176 46.78 -26.88 0.29
CA LYS A 176 47.40 -27.97 -0.47
C LYS A 176 48.87 -27.70 -0.77
N ARG A 177 49.24 -26.48 -1.20
CA ARG A 177 50.65 -26.11 -1.46
C ARG A 177 51.55 -26.24 -0.23
N VAL A 178 51.03 -25.90 0.95
CA VAL A 178 51.76 -26.10 2.22
C VAL A 178 51.90 -27.58 2.57
N LYS A 179 50.86 -28.39 2.35
CA LYS A 179 50.90 -29.83 2.60
C LYS A 179 51.86 -30.56 1.67
N ASP A 180 51.89 -30.21 0.39
CA ASP A 180 52.74 -30.85 -0.62
C ASP A 180 54.24 -30.51 -0.42
N GLN A 181 54.58 -29.49 0.38
CA GLN A 181 55.95 -29.12 0.74
C GLN A 181 56.45 -29.63 2.10
N LYS A 182 55.56 -30.20 2.94
CA LYS A 182 55.91 -30.75 4.25
C LYS A 182 56.19 -32.24 4.17
#